data_AF-A0A542E3M5-F1
#
_entry.id   AF-A0A542E3M5-F1
#
_cell.length_a   1.000
_cell.length_b   1.000
_cell.length_c   1.000
_cell.angle_alpha   90.00
_cell.angle_beta   90.00
_cell.angle_gamma   90.00
#
_symmetry.space_group_name_H-M   'P 1'
#
loop_
_entity.id
_entity.type
_entity.pdbx_description
1 polymer ?
#
loop_
_entity_poly.entity_id
_entity_poly.type
_entity_poly.pdbx_seq_one_letter_code
_entity_poly.pdbx_strand_id
1 'polypeptide(L)'
;MRDVAAVYLDAAVHHDCTTTQALTTGATPAWCTDPTMTSYRNVTGPTLLQQPGRDLQRVSFTMTNTESAEHSLNPATRPWSLCFARSAAGWRVADQGFL
;
A
#
# COMPACT_ATOMS: atom_id res chain seq x y z
N MET A 1 -10.30 -4.90 7.71
CA MET A 1 -9.44 -4.06 6.84
C MET A 1 -8.11 -3.75 7.52
N ARG A 2 -8.10 -3.29 8.79
CA ARG A 2 -6.86 -3.09 9.55
C ARG A 2 -5.89 -4.29 9.50
N ASP A 3 -6.41 -5.51 9.61
CA ASP A 3 -5.58 -6.74 9.52
C ASP A 3 -5.02 -6.97 8.12
N VAL A 4 -5.78 -6.65 7.07
CA VAL A 4 -5.34 -6.79 5.68
C VAL A 4 -4.22 -5.77 5.37
N ALA A 5 -4.36 -4.54 5.88
CA ALA A 5 -3.32 -3.53 5.75
C ALA A 5 -2.05 -3.93 6.50
N ALA A 6 -2.16 -4.51 7.71
CA ALA A 6 -1.01 -5.01 8.45
C ALA A 6 -0.29 -6.14 7.70
N VAL A 7 -1.04 -7.13 7.20
CA VAL A 7 -0.47 -8.24 6.38
C VAL A 7 0.22 -7.70 5.13
N TYR A 8 -0.39 -6.73 4.44
CA TYR A 8 0.22 -6.12 3.26
C TYR A 8 1.54 -5.44 3.59
N LEU A 9 1.55 -4.61 4.63
CA LEU A 9 2.73 -3.82 5.03
C LEU A 9 3.87 -4.73 5.49
N ASP A 10 3.56 -5.78 6.25
CA ASP A 10 4.55 -6.78 6.68
C ASP A 10 5.14 -7.54 5.48
N ALA A 11 4.28 -8.01 4.57
CA ALA A 11 4.73 -8.65 3.33
C ALA A 11 5.61 -7.74 2.49
N ALA A 12 5.27 -6.45 2.39
CA ALA A 12 6.02 -5.49 1.61
C ALA A 12 7.40 -5.16 2.20
N VAL A 13 7.54 -5.15 3.53
CA VAL A 13 8.86 -5.03 4.20
C VAL A 13 9.72 -6.28 4.00
N HIS A 14 9.10 -7.46 3.97
CA HIS A 14 9.78 -8.73 3.72
C HIS A 14 9.96 -9.07 2.24
N HIS A 15 9.62 -8.15 1.33
CA HIS A 15 9.69 -8.36 -0.12
C HIS A 15 8.90 -9.58 -0.61
N ASP A 16 7.83 -9.96 0.08
CA ASP A 16 6.94 -11.05 -0.33
C ASP A 16 6.05 -10.57 -1.49
N CYS A 17 6.53 -10.81 -2.71
CA CYS A 17 5.80 -10.50 -3.93
C CYS A 17 4.51 -11.28 -4.06
N THR A 18 4.44 -12.53 -3.58
CA THR A 18 3.24 -13.34 -3.71
C THR A 18 2.08 -12.69 -2.97
N THR A 19 2.30 -12.30 -1.72
CA THR A 19 1.27 -11.68 -0.89
C THR A 19 0.93 -10.27 -1.36
N THR A 20 1.95 -9.43 -1.63
CA THR A 20 1.70 -8.04 -2.04
C THR A 20 1.01 -7.96 -3.40
N GLN A 21 1.36 -8.81 -4.37
CA GLN A 21 0.65 -8.89 -5.65
C GLN A 21 -0.76 -9.45 -5.50
N ALA A 22 -0.95 -10.52 -4.70
CA ALA A 22 -2.28 -11.08 -4.45
C ALA A 22 -3.23 -10.06 -3.79
N LEU A 23 -2.70 -9.16 -2.97
CA LEU A 23 -3.44 -8.11 -2.29
C LEU A 23 -3.55 -6.81 -3.08
N THR A 24 -2.93 -6.69 -4.26
CA THR A 24 -2.96 -5.49 -5.11
C THR A 24 -3.78 -5.73 -6.37
N THR A 25 -4.53 -4.73 -6.82
CA THR A 25 -5.18 -4.82 -8.14
C THR A 25 -4.16 -4.58 -9.25
N GLY A 26 -4.29 -5.24 -10.40
CA GLY A 26 -3.27 -5.20 -11.47
C GLY A 26 -2.99 -3.82 -12.10
N ALA A 27 -3.76 -2.78 -11.77
CA ALA A 27 -3.52 -1.40 -12.21
C ALA A 27 -2.63 -0.61 -11.23
N THR A 28 -2.29 -1.16 -10.07
CA THR A 28 -1.50 -0.52 -9.01
C THR A 28 -0.20 -1.29 -8.81
N PRO A 29 0.96 -0.62 -8.68
CA PRO A 29 2.21 -1.34 -8.41
C PRO A 29 2.20 -1.98 -7.03
N ALA A 30 2.75 -3.19 -6.89
CA ALA A 30 2.91 -3.85 -5.60
C ALA A 30 4.28 -3.50 -4.98
N TRP A 31 4.31 -3.27 -3.68
CA TRP A 31 5.55 -2.96 -2.95
C TRP A 31 6.35 -4.25 -2.66
N CYS A 32 7.07 -4.78 -3.65
CA CYS A 32 7.91 -5.97 -3.42
C CYS A 32 9.30 -5.99 -4.10
N THR A 33 9.50 -5.29 -5.22
CA THR A 33 10.76 -5.38 -6.00
C THR A 33 11.52 -4.07 -6.15
N ASP A 34 10.92 -2.99 -6.67
CA ASP A 34 11.59 -1.69 -6.80
C ASP A 34 10.57 -0.53 -6.94
N PRO A 35 10.68 0.57 -6.17
CA PRO A 35 11.44 0.69 -4.92
C PRO A 35 10.92 -0.27 -3.86
N THR A 36 11.79 -0.60 -2.91
CA THR A 36 11.40 -1.44 -1.78
C THR A 36 11.04 -0.61 -0.56
N MET A 37 10.08 -1.09 0.23
CA MET A 37 9.77 -0.53 1.55
C MET A 37 10.64 -1.24 2.59
N THR A 38 11.41 -0.49 3.37
CA THR A 38 12.29 -1.06 4.40
C THR A 38 11.68 -1.00 5.79
N SER A 39 10.77 -0.06 6.04
CA SER A 39 10.00 0.00 7.29
C SER A 39 8.74 0.85 7.15
N TYR A 40 7.82 0.67 8.09
CA TYR A 40 6.64 1.51 8.24
C TYR A 40 6.35 1.81 9.72
N ARG A 41 5.68 2.92 10.00
CA ARG A 41 5.19 3.30 11.33
C ARG A 41 3.93 4.17 11.26
N ASN A 42 3.34 4.47 12.42
CA ASN A 42 2.20 5.39 12.54
C ASN A 42 0.99 5.00 11.69
N VAL A 43 0.70 3.69 11.60
CA VAL A 43 -0.43 3.17 10.80
C VAL A 43 -1.75 3.62 11.43
N THR A 44 -2.56 4.34 10.65
CA THR A 44 -3.87 4.83 11.08
C THR A 44 -4.95 3.75 10.99
N GLY A 45 -6.11 4.00 11.60
CA GLY A 45 -7.31 3.23 11.30
C GLY A 45 -7.84 3.50 9.88
N PRO A 46 -8.75 2.64 9.39
CA PRO A 46 -9.51 2.88 8.17
C PRO A 46 -10.23 4.22 8.16
N THR A 47 -10.09 4.98 7.08
CA THR A 47 -10.96 6.12 6.81
C THR A 47 -11.69 5.86 5.50
N LEU A 48 -13.02 5.97 5.50
CA LEU A 48 -13.81 5.87 4.28
C LEU A 48 -13.54 7.09 3.40
N LEU A 49 -13.13 6.85 2.16
CA LEU A 49 -13.06 7.86 1.12
C LEU A 49 -14.31 7.72 0.24
N GLN A 50 -15.15 8.74 0.27
CA GLN A 50 -16.28 8.84 -0.64
C GLN A 50 -15.78 9.35 -1.98
N GLN A 51 -15.56 8.44 -2.94
CA GLN A 51 -15.31 8.79 -4.33
C GLN A 51 -16.50 8.35 -5.18
N PRO A 52 -16.94 9.15 -6.17
CA PRO A 52 -18.02 8.77 -7.06
C PRO A 52 -17.74 7.41 -7.72
N GLY A 53 -18.60 6.42 -7.44
CA GLY A 53 -18.48 5.07 -8.01
C GLY A 53 -17.45 4.14 -7.36
N ARG A 54 -16.78 4.53 -6.27
CA ARG A 54 -15.86 3.66 -5.52
C ARG A 54 -15.92 3.91 -4.01
N ASP A 55 -16.28 2.87 -3.26
CA ASP A 55 -16.10 2.84 -1.80
C ASP A 55 -14.68 2.39 -1.48
N LEU A 56 -13.79 3.36 -1.25
CA LEU A 56 -12.41 3.10 -0.86
C LEU A 56 -12.24 3.29 0.65
N GLN A 57 -11.47 2.41 1.28
CA GLN A 57 -10.98 2.63 2.64
C GLN A 57 -9.48 2.92 2.61
N ARG A 58 -9.11 4.09 3.10
CA ARG A 58 -7.71 4.52 3.18
C ARG A 58 -7.10 4.14 4.52
N VAL A 59 -5.88 3.63 4.47
CA VAL A 59 -4.97 3.51 5.62
C VAL A 59 -3.75 4.37 5.33
N SER A 60 -3.46 5.30 6.23
CA SER A 60 -2.29 6.16 6.13
C SER A 60 -1.21 5.68 7.09
N PHE A 61 0.05 5.88 6.71
CA PHE A 61 1.21 5.49 7.51
C PHE A 61 2.42 6.31 7.09
N THR A 62 3.50 6.20 7.85
CA THR A 62 4.81 6.70 7.44
C THR A 62 5.65 5.54 6.92
N MET A 63 6.13 5.64 5.70
CA MET A 63 6.95 4.64 5.02
C MET A 63 8.41 5.12 4.95
N THR A 64 9.36 4.19 5.04
CA THR A 64 10.73 4.40 4.59
C THR A 64 11.01 3.46 3.42
N ASN A 65 11.57 3.99 2.33
CA ASN A 65 11.85 3.24 1.11
C ASN A 65 13.30 3.41 0.63
N THR A 66 13.79 2.46 -0.17
CA THR A 66 15.04 2.57 -0.92
C THR A 66 14.89 3.49 -2.12
N GLU A 67 16.02 3.89 -2.71
CA GLU A 67 16.02 4.43 -4.07
C GLU A 67 15.34 3.44 -5.02
N SER A 68 14.62 3.97 -6.01
CA SER A 68 14.22 3.17 -7.16
C SER A 68 15.18 3.42 -8.32
N ALA A 69 15.63 2.35 -8.96
CA ALA A 69 16.43 2.44 -10.17
C ALA A 69 15.56 2.77 -11.40
N GLU A 70 14.28 2.39 -11.37
CA GLU A 70 13.36 2.52 -12.51
C GLU A 70 12.34 3.66 -12.35
N HIS A 71 12.09 4.10 -11.12
CA HIS A 71 11.10 5.12 -10.81
C HIS A 71 11.75 6.35 -10.17
N SER A 72 11.15 7.53 -10.35
CA SER A 72 11.60 8.80 -9.77
C SER A 72 11.35 8.89 -8.25
N LEU A 73 11.45 7.76 -7.54
CA LEU A 73 11.20 7.66 -6.11
C LEU A 73 12.53 7.59 -5.35
N ASN A 74 13.02 8.75 -4.92
CA ASN A 74 14.25 8.84 -4.12
C ASN A 74 14.09 8.11 -2.77
N PRO A 75 15.18 7.66 -2.12
CA PRO A 75 15.13 7.18 -0.74
C PRO A 75 14.55 8.27 0.16
N ALA A 76 13.51 7.95 0.92
CA ALA A 76 12.93 8.90 1.84
C ALA A 76 12.17 8.19 2.95
N THR A 77 11.98 8.90 4.06
CA THR A 77 10.91 8.61 5.01
C THR A 77 9.79 9.60 4.78
N ARG A 78 8.59 9.13 4.41
CA ARG A 78 7.49 9.99 3.97
C ARG A 78 6.11 9.49 4.37
N PRO A 79 5.11 10.38 4.44
CA PRO A 79 3.72 9.98 4.50
C PRO A 79 3.34 9.19 3.25
N TRP A 80 2.58 8.12 3.45
CA TRP A 80 2.04 7.29 2.39
C TRP A 80 0.65 6.79 2.77
N SER A 81 -0.11 6.31 1.79
CA SER A 81 -1.41 5.71 2.02
C SER A 81 -1.68 4.55 1.07
N LEU A 82 -2.40 3.55 1.57
CA LEU A 82 -3.01 2.48 0.77
C LEU A 82 -4.52 2.69 0.75
N CYS A 83 -5.11 2.71 -0.43
CA CYS A 83 -6.55 2.80 -0.64
C CYS A 83 -7.07 1.42 -1.05
N PHE A 84 -7.87 0.83 -0.16
CA PHE A 84 -8.44 -0.49 -0.36
C PHE A 84 -9.83 -0.40 -0.97
N ALA A 85 -10.05 -1.13 -2.07
CA ALA A 85 -11.38 -1.39 -2.60
C ALA A 85 -11.88 -2.74 -2.08
N ARG A 86 -13.18 -2.83 -1.80
CA ARG A 86 -13.83 -4.12 -1.47
C ARG A 86 -14.27 -4.80 -2.76
N SER A 87 -13.86 -6.05 -2.94
CA SER A 87 -14.33 -6.93 -4.01
C SER A 87 -14.98 -8.20 -3.45
N ALA A 88 -15.55 -9.02 -4.32
CA ALA A 88 -16.04 -10.36 -3.94
C ALA A 88 -14.93 -11.26 -3.36
N ALA A 89 -13.68 -11.07 -3.81
CA ALA A 89 -12.51 -11.80 -3.31
C ALA A 89 -11.90 -11.20 -2.03
N GLY A 90 -12.53 -10.17 -1.46
CA GLY A 90 -12.03 -9.44 -0.29
C GLY A 90 -11.44 -8.08 -0.63
N TRP A 91 -10.66 -7.53 0.31
CA TRP A 91 -10.04 -6.22 0.19
C TRP A 91 -8.76 -6.29 -0.65
N ARG A 92 -8.59 -5.32 -1.56
CA ARG A 92 -7.42 -5.17 -2.43
C ARG A 92 -6.96 -3.73 -2.46
N VAL A 93 -5.65 -3.51 -2.47
CA VAL A 93 -5.05 -2.20 -2.74
C VAL A 93 -5.38 -1.82 -4.19
N ALA A 94 -6.20 -0.80 -4.36
CA ALA A 94 -6.67 -0.32 -5.65
C ALA A 94 -6.02 1.02 -6.05
N ASP A 95 -5.43 1.71 -5.07
CA ASP A 95 -4.67 2.93 -5.27
C ASP A 95 -3.73 3.12 -4.06
N GLN A 96 -2.70 3.92 -4.25
CA GLN A 96 -1.74 4.25 -3.20
C GLN A 96 -0.94 5.50 -3.59
N GLY A 97 -0.44 6.19 -2.58
CA GLY A 97 0.36 7.38 -2.84
C GLY A 97 0.48 8.30 -1.66
N PHE A 98 1.04 9.47 -1.97
CA PHE A 98 1.03 10.63 -1.09
C PHE A 98 -0.41 11.03 -0.73
N LEU A 99 -0.55 11.63 0.46
CA LEU A 99 -1.78 12.29 0.88
C LEU A 99 -2.01 13.58 0.11
#